data_AF-A0A5N6L9B7-F1
#
_entry.id   AF-A0A5N6L9B7-F1
#
_cell.length_a   1.000
_cell.length_b   1.000
_cell.length_c   1.000
_cell.angle_alpha   90.00
_cell.angle_beta   90.00
_cell.angle_gamma   90.00
#
_symmetry.space_group_name_H-M   'P 1'
#
loop_
_entity.id
_entity.type
_entity.pdbx_description
1 polymer ?
#
loop_
_entity_poly.entity_id
_entity_poly.type
_entity_poly.pdbx_seq_one_letter_code
_entity_poly.pdbx_strand_id
1 'polypeptide(L)'
;MAMILGDGLYNFVKILGNTGIGLYGQLKNKDSRTNLPVATDGSNPDGVQALSFDDRRRMQVFMKDQIPTWLAVKGYVSIAAVATIVLPHIFEPLQWYHVVVIYLFGPALAFCNAYGSGLTDWSLASTYGKLATFVIGAWAGQSQGGVVAGLAACGLMMNVVAIASDLMQDFKTGYLTLASPLSMFMSQVIGTAMGCMIAPCVFWIFYSAFPDIGKHGSEYPAPYAIIYRNLAILGVEGFGSLPKHCLSLCYGLFAASILINVARDTVPKKWAKFIPIPMAMAIPFYIGTSYVIDMCVGSLILFIAERRNKEQADGFGPAVACGLIYGEGMWYLPMSILALAKVRPPDWHAVFDEKYKCNNG
;
A
#
# COMPACT_ATOMS: atom_id res chain seq x y z
N MET A 1 12.29 -6.26 8.98
CA MET A 1 11.89 -4.86 9.26
C MET A 1 12.90 -3.83 8.80
N ALA A 2 14.17 -3.92 9.20
CA ALA A 2 15.19 -2.96 8.79
C ALA A 2 15.33 -2.81 7.26
N MET A 3 15.25 -3.90 6.48
CA MET A 3 15.26 -3.83 5.01
C MET A 3 14.04 -3.10 4.43
N ILE A 4 12.84 -3.30 5.01
CA ILE A 4 11.60 -2.64 4.57
C ILE A 4 11.64 -1.15 4.92
N LEU A 5 12.17 -0.81 6.09
CA LEU A 5 12.37 0.58 6.51
C LEU A 5 13.46 1.27 5.69
N GLY A 6 14.55 0.59 5.33
CA GLY A 6 15.61 1.15 4.50
C GLY A 6 15.20 1.32 3.04
N ASP A 7 14.50 0.34 2.47
CA ASP A 7 13.87 0.47 1.16
C ASP A 7 12.81 1.57 1.15
N GLY A 8 11.92 1.57 2.15
CA GLY A 8 10.88 2.58 2.32
C GLY A 8 11.46 3.98 2.50
N LEU A 9 12.54 4.16 3.28
CA LEU A 9 13.20 5.44 3.47
C LEU A 9 13.94 5.89 2.21
N TYR A 10 14.66 4.99 1.54
CA TYR A 10 15.34 5.31 0.28
C TYR A 10 14.34 5.79 -0.78
N ASN A 11 13.27 5.03 -0.97
CA ASN A 11 12.20 5.38 -1.90
C ASN A 11 11.46 6.64 -1.46
N PHE A 12 11.24 6.84 -0.17
CA PHE A 12 10.67 8.08 0.37
C PHE A 12 11.54 9.30 0.04
N VAL A 13 12.84 9.24 0.31
CA VAL A 13 13.78 10.34 0.01
C VAL A 13 13.91 10.57 -1.49
N LYS A 14 13.99 9.50 -2.29
CA LYS A 14 14.05 9.57 -3.75
C LYS A 14 12.79 10.20 -4.33
N ILE A 15 11.61 9.75 -3.90
CA ILE A 15 10.32 10.27 -4.36
C ILE A 15 10.18 11.72 -3.92
N LEU A 16 10.47 12.06 -2.65
CA LEU A 16 10.44 13.45 -2.18
C LEU A 16 11.41 14.34 -2.93
N GLY A 17 12.62 13.88 -3.20
CA GLY A 17 13.62 14.59 -3.98
C GLY A 17 13.14 14.84 -5.41
N ASN A 18 12.67 13.80 -6.09
CA ASN A 18 12.13 13.91 -7.45
C ASN A 18 10.88 14.81 -7.49
N THR A 19 10.00 14.70 -6.49
CA THR A 19 8.81 15.56 -6.33
C THR A 19 9.24 17.01 -6.14
N GLY A 20 10.20 17.27 -5.24
CA GLY A 20 10.70 18.61 -4.94
C GLY A 20 11.40 19.26 -6.14
N ILE A 21 12.22 18.50 -6.86
CA ILE A 21 12.87 18.94 -8.11
C ILE A 21 11.82 19.21 -9.19
N GLY A 22 10.83 18.33 -9.35
CA GLY A 22 9.73 18.51 -10.30
C GLY A 22 8.88 19.74 -9.99
N LEU A 23 8.53 19.95 -8.72
CA LEU A 23 7.77 21.11 -8.25
C LEU A 23 8.57 22.40 -8.42
N TYR A 24 9.87 22.38 -8.10
CA TYR A 24 10.77 23.53 -8.30
C TYR A 24 10.92 23.87 -9.79
N GLY A 25 11.04 22.86 -10.65
CA GLY A 25 11.06 23.04 -12.10
C GLY A 25 9.76 23.67 -12.63
N GLN A 26 8.61 23.22 -12.15
CA GLN A 26 7.30 23.79 -12.52
C GLN A 26 7.09 25.21 -11.98
N LEU A 27 7.60 25.53 -10.78
CA LEU A 27 7.51 26.87 -10.21
C LEU A 27 8.46 27.85 -10.90
N LYS A 28 9.62 27.38 -11.38
CA LYS A 28 10.60 28.19 -12.12
C LYS A 28 10.17 28.43 -13.57
N ASN A 29 9.53 27.45 -14.23
CA ASN A 29 8.90 27.63 -15.54
C ASN A 29 7.43 28.07 -15.38
N LYS A 30 7.26 29.34 -15.04
CA LYS A 30 5.94 29.99 -14.83
C LYS A 30 5.03 29.94 -16.08
N ASP A 31 5.58 29.73 -17.27
CA ASP A 31 4.87 29.63 -18.55
C ASP A 31 4.31 28.23 -18.88
N SER A 32 4.63 27.19 -18.10
CA SER A 32 4.20 25.81 -18.38
C SER A 32 2.96 25.35 -17.61
N ARG A 33 2.22 26.27 -16.95
CA ARG A 33 1.00 25.96 -16.18
C ARG A 33 -0.12 25.27 -16.96
N THR A 34 -0.02 25.19 -18.28
CA THR A 34 -0.99 24.53 -19.16
C THR A 34 -0.63 23.10 -19.57
N ASN A 35 0.55 22.57 -19.25
CA ASN A 35 0.97 21.25 -19.74
C ASN A 35 1.40 20.32 -18.61
N LEU A 36 0.53 19.37 -18.26
CA LEU A 36 0.88 18.19 -17.45
C LEU A 36 1.93 17.36 -18.20
N PRO A 37 3.03 16.91 -17.56
CA PRO A 37 3.99 16.04 -18.23
C PRO A 37 3.40 14.64 -18.35
N VAL A 38 2.92 14.29 -19.55
CA VAL A 38 2.70 12.90 -19.95
C VAL A 38 4.07 12.30 -20.19
N ALA A 39 4.33 11.12 -19.60
CA ALA A 39 5.57 10.39 -19.79
C ALA A 39 5.83 10.18 -21.29
N THR A 40 6.92 10.76 -21.78
CA THR A 40 7.34 10.65 -23.18
C THR A 40 8.14 9.36 -23.33
N ASP A 41 7.70 8.47 -24.23
CA ASP A 41 8.59 7.46 -24.78
C ASP A 41 9.75 8.17 -25.48
N GLY A 42 10.97 7.75 -25.16
CA GLY A 42 12.18 8.45 -25.56
C GLY A 42 12.37 8.49 -27.08
N SER A 43 12.07 9.65 -27.69
CA SER A 43 12.68 10.10 -28.95
C SER A 43 12.31 11.55 -29.27
N ASN A 44 13.10 12.51 -28.76
CA ASN A 44 13.61 13.72 -29.42
C ASN A 44 13.88 14.83 -28.40
N PRO A 45 15.08 15.45 -28.41
CA PRO A 45 15.27 16.80 -27.91
C PRO A 45 14.80 17.78 -29.00
N ASP A 46 14.27 18.92 -28.57
CA ASP A 46 13.83 20.05 -29.41
C ASP A 46 12.43 19.94 -30.02
N GLY A 47 11.53 20.76 -29.49
CA GLY A 47 10.25 21.08 -30.13
C GLY A 47 9.07 20.91 -29.18
N VAL A 48 8.36 22.00 -28.95
CA VAL A 48 7.00 22.03 -28.40
C VAL A 48 6.14 21.08 -29.23
N GLN A 49 5.99 19.82 -28.79
CA GLN A 49 5.04 18.91 -29.39
C GLN A 49 3.66 19.42 -29.02
N ALA A 50 2.98 20.03 -29.99
CA ALA A 50 1.60 20.42 -29.84
C ALA A 50 0.80 19.20 -29.37
N LEU A 51 0.16 19.28 -28.19
CA LEU A 51 -0.65 18.20 -27.61
C LEU A 51 -1.48 17.52 -28.71
N SER A 52 -1.41 16.18 -28.77
CA SER A 52 -2.21 15.38 -29.69
C SER A 52 -3.68 15.78 -29.60
N PHE A 53 -4.43 15.68 -30.70
CA PHE A 53 -5.86 15.96 -30.70
C PHE A 53 -6.59 15.17 -29.60
N ASP A 54 -6.20 13.91 -29.41
CA ASP A 54 -6.74 13.04 -28.37
C ASP A 54 -6.40 13.53 -26.97
N ASP A 55 -5.18 14.02 -26.74
CA ASP A 55 -4.78 14.57 -25.44
C ASP A 55 -5.51 15.87 -25.11
N ARG A 56 -5.75 16.73 -26.11
CA ARG A 56 -6.58 17.93 -25.92
C ARG A 56 -8.01 17.55 -25.57
N ARG A 57 -8.58 16.56 -26.26
CA ARG A 57 -9.94 16.08 -25.99
C ARG A 57 -10.06 15.48 -24.59
N ARG A 58 -9.10 14.64 -24.19
CA ARG A 58 -9.04 14.07 -22.83
C ARG A 58 -8.93 15.16 -21.78
N MET A 59 -8.05 16.15 -21.99
CA MET A 59 -7.88 17.26 -21.07
C MET A 59 -9.12 18.15 -20.97
N GLN A 60 -9.82 18.41 -22.08
CA GLN A 60 -11.09 19.14 -22.06
C GLN A 60 -12.17 18.41 -21.25
N VAL A 61 -12.32 17.11 -21.42
CA VAL A 61 -13.30 16.31 -20.66
C VAL A 61 -12.93 16.26 -19.18
N PHE A 62 -11.66 16.04 -18.87
CA PHE A 62 -11.18 15.96 -17.49
C PHE A 62 -11.35 17.29 -16.73
N MET A 63 -11.02 18.42 -17.37
CA MET A 63 -11.12 19.74 -16.73
C MET A 63 -12.55 20.25 -16.60
N LYS A 64 -13.48 19.79 -17.45
CA LYS A 64 -14.87 20.23 -17.43
C LYS A 64 -15.60 19.86 -16.14
N ASP A 65 -15.33 18.67 -15.61
CA ASP A 65 -16.02 18.12 -14.44
C ASP A 65 -15.11 18.10 -13.19
N GLN A 66 -14.16 19.04 -13.09
CA GLN A 66 -13.24 19.10 -11.95
C GLN A 66 -13.95 19.57 -10.67
N ILE A 67 -13.63 18.92 -9.55
CA ILE A 67 -14.14 19.31 -8.22
C ILE A 67 -13.56 20.68 -7.86
N PRO A 68 -14.40 21.68 -7.52
CA PRO A 68 -13.92 22.98 -7.09
C PRO A 68 -13.01 22.87 -5.86
N THR A 69 -11.82 23.45 -5.91
CA THR A 69 -10.82 23.33 -4.83
C THR A 69 -11.36 23.80 -3.48
N TRP A 70 -12.21 24.83 -3.46
CA TRP A 70 -12.90 25.29 -2.25
C TRP A 70 -13.78 24.21 -1.60
N LEU A 71 -14.51 23.45 -2.41
CA LEU A 71 -15.35 22.36 -1.93
C LEU A 71 -14.49 21.24 -1.34
N ALA A 72 -13.37 20.90 -2.00
CA ALA A 72 -12.42 19.92 -1.50
C ALA A 72 -11.77 20.35 -0.17
N VAL A 73 -11.32 21.60 -0.06
CA VAL A 73 -10.72 22.13 1.18
C VAL A 73 -11.75 22.15 2.31
N LYS A 74 -12.97 22.62 2.05
CA LYS A 74 -14.04 22.61 3.06
C LYS A 74 -14.40 21.20 3.50
N GLY A 75 -14.56 20.26 2.57
CA GLY A 75 -14.86 18.86 2.86
C GLY A 75 -13.75 18.19 3.66
N TYR A 76 -12.49 18.49 3.32
CA TYR A 76 -11.34 18.00 4.07
C TYR A 76 -11.35 18.52 5.52
N VAL A 77 -11.50 19.83 5.71
CA VAL A 77 -11.50 20.44 7.05
C VAL A 77 -12.68 19.94 7.89
N SER A 78 -13.87 19.79 7.31
CA SER A 78 -15.05 19.29 8.05
C SER A 78 -14.87 17.83 8.46
N ILE A 79 -14.40 16.95 7.57
CA ILE A 79 -14.17 15.54 7.88
C ILE A 79 -13.03 15.38 8.87
N ALA A 80 -11.95 16.15 8.73
CA ALA A 80 -10.83 16.14 9.69
C ALA A 80 -11.28 16.60 11.09
N ALA A 81 -12.17 17.59 11.19
CA ALA A 81 -12.73 18.03 12.46
C ALA A 81 -13.58 16.92 13.11
N VAL A 82 -14.43 16.24 12.34
CA VAL A 82 -15.22 15.10 12.84
C VAL A 82 -14.30 13.96 13.30
N ALA A 83 -13.29 13.61 12.52
CA ALA A 83 -12.33 12.56 12.88
C ALA A 83 -11.53 12.90 14.14
N THR A 84 -11.16 14.18 14.33
CA THR A 84 -10.48 14.66 15.54
C THR A 84 -11.32 14.50 16.80
N ILE A 85 -12.65 14.57 16.68
CA ILE A 85 -13.58 14.35 17.80
C ILE A 85 -13.83 12.86 18.00
N VAL A 86 -14.10 12.10 16.95
CA VAL A 86 -14.56 10.71 17.05
C VAL A 86 -13.43 9.74 17.38
N LEU A 87 -12.24 9.89 16.78
CA LEU A 87 -11.15 8.92 16.96
C LEU A 87 -10.66 8.79 18.41
N PRO A 88 -10.51 9.87 19.20
CA PRO A 88 -10.17 9.75 20.62
C PRO A 88 -11.23 9.04 21.47
N HIS A 89 -12.50 9.05 21.06
CA HIS A 89 -13.56 8.31 21.77
C HIS A 89 -13.50 6.79 21.48
N ILE A 90 -13.05 6.40 20.29
CA ILE A 90 -12.89 4.99 19.92
C ILE A 90 -11.57 4.44 20.48
N PHE A 91 -10.51 5.24 20.43
CA PHE A 91 -9.17 4.89 20.90
C PHE A 91 -8.75 5.88 21.98
N GLU A 92 -9.12 5.63 23.24
CA GLU A 92 -8.81 6.53 24.37
C GLU A 92 -7.32 6.94 24.47
N PRO A 93 -6.34 6.06 24.15
CA PRO A 93 -4.92 6.44 24.09
C PRO A 93 -4.57 7.49 23.04
N LEU A 94 -5.36 7.61 21.96
CA LEU A 94 -5.11 8.52 20.85
C LEU A 94 -5.74 9.89 21.14
N GLN A 95 -4.95 10.78 21.75
CA GLN A 95 -5.40 12.14 22.04
C GLN A 95 -5.70 12.95 20.77
N TRP A 96 -6.65 13.89 20.86
CA TRP A 96 -7.11 14.73 19.74
C TRP A 96 -5.98 15.47 19.02
N TYR A 97 -4.96 15.94 19.75
CA TYR A 97 -3.84 16.68 19.17
C TYR A 97 -2.98 15.81 18.25
N HIS A 98 -2.87 14.50 18.50
CA HIS A 98 -2.18 13.58 17.59
C HIS A 98 -2.92 13.48 16.25
N VAL A 99 -4.25 13.43 16.29
CA VAL A 99 -5.11 13.36 15.11
C VAL A 99 -4.98 14.64 14.27
N VAL A 100 -4.99 15.80 14.92
CA VAL A 100 -4.78 17.10 14.24
C VAL A 100 -3.43 17.14 13.53
N VAL A 101 -2.35 16.68 14.17
CA VAL A 101 -1.01 16.63 13.56
C VAL A 101 -1.00 15.71 12.34
N ILE A 102 -1.64 14.54 12.42
CA ILE A 102 -1.74 13.61 11.28
C ILE A 102 -2.49 14.25 10.11
N TYR A 103 -3.62 14.93 10.34
CA TYR A 103 -4.32 15.65 9.27
C TYR A 103 -3.58 16.91 8.80
N LEU A 104 -2.76 17.55 9.63
CA LEU A 104 -1.97 18.70 9.18
C LEU A 104 -0.88 18.28 8.16
N PHE A 105 -0.16 17.19 8.46
CA PHE A 105 0.92 16.70 7.60
C PHE A 105 0.44 15.72 6.51
N GLY A 106 -0.72 15.10 6.70
CA GLY A 106 -1.29 14.07 5.83
C GLY A 106 -1.37 14.48 4.35
N PRO A 107 -1.88 15.67 3.97
CA PRO A 107 -1.98 16.09 2.58
C PRO A 107 -0.62 16.20 1.88
N ALA A 108 0.41 16.68 2.57
CA ALA A 108 1.75 16.76 2.00
C ALA A 108 2.32 15.37 1.73
N LEU A 109 2.17 14.44 2.68
CA LEU A 109 2.63 13.06 2.52
C LEU A 109 1.80 12.29 1.47
N ALA A 110 0.49 12.53 1.44
CA ALA A 110 -0.43 11.97 0.46
C ALA A 110 -0.10 12.43 -0.96
N PHE A 111 0.21 13.70 -1.16
CA PHE A 111 0.69 14.22 -2.44
C PHE A 111 1.99 13.56 -2.88
N CYS A 112 2.97 13.46 -1.97
CA CYS A 112 4.26 12.83 -2.28
C CYS A 112 4.10 11.35 -2.62
N ASN A 113 3.23 10.64 -1.89
CA ASN A 113 2.92 9.25 -2.20
C ASN A 113 2.22 9.12 -3.54
N ALA A 114 1.15 9.87 -3.81
CA ALA A 114 0.41 9.79 -5.06
C ALA A 114 1.32 10.11 -6.26
N TYR A 115 2.15 11.15 -6.16
CA TYR A 115 3.14 11.47 -7.19
C TYR A 115 4.18 10.36 -7.37
N GLY A 116 4.72 9.84 -6.28
CA GLY A 116 5.65 8.72 -6.28
C GLY A 116 5.07 7.46 -6.92
N SER A 117 3.85 7.10 -6.54
CA SER A 117 3.10 5.98 -7.10
C SER A 117 2.78 6.20 -8.57
N GLY A 118 2.49 7.44 -8.99
CA GLY A 118 2.32 7.77 -10.40
C GLY A 118 3.57 7.53 -11.25
N LEU A 119 4.77 7.70 -10.68
CA LEU A 119 6.05 7.49 -11.37
C LEU A 119 6.61 6.06 -11.24
N THR A 120 6.34 5.39 -10.12
CA THR A 120 6.97 4.11 -9.77
C THR A 120 6.00 2.93 -9.79
N ASP A 121 4.71 3.20 -9.99
CA ASP A 121 3.60 2.24 -9.91
C ASP A 121 3.51 1.52 -8.55
N TRP A 122 4.07 2.14 -7.50
CA TRP A 122 4.16 1.56 -6.17
C TRP A 122 3.72 2.52 -5.08
N SER A 123 2.82 2.08 -4.20
CA SER A 123 2.33 2.86 -3.05
C SER A 123 3.14 2.57 -1.80
N LEU A 124 3.64 3.65 -1.16
CA LEU A 124 4.39 3.58 0.10
C LEU A 124 3.49 3.80 1.32
N ALA A 125 2.16 3.71 1.19
CA ALA A 125 1.22 3.97 2.28
C ALA A 125 1.56 3.20 3.58
N SER A 126 1.99 1.93 3.46
CA SER A 126 2.41 1.14 4.63
C SER A 126 3.67 1.70 5.32
N THR A 127 4.61 2.29 4.57
CA THR A 127 5.81 2.94 5.12
C THR A 127 5.43 4.20 5.89
N TYR A 128 4.55 5.02 5.33
CA TYR A 128 4.02 6.22 6.01
C TYR A 128 3.26 5.87 7.29
N GLY A 129 2.43 4.81 7.26
CA GLY A 129 1.75 4.30 8.45
C GLY A 129 2.74 3.88 9.55
N LYS A 130 3.79 3.13 9.19
CA LYS A 130 4.83 2.72 10.13
C LYS A 130 5.58 3.91 10.73
N LEU A 131 5.89 4.94 9.94
CA LEU A 131 6.49 6.18 10.45
C LEU A 131 5.55 6.87 11.45
N ALA A 132 4.26 6.94 11.16
CA ALA A 132 3.27 7.48 12.09
C ALA A 132 3.19 6.67 13.40
N THR A 133 3.32 5.33 13.34
CA THR A 133 3.43 4.49 14.54
C THR A 133 4.60 4.90 15.41
N PHE A 134 5.78 5.11 14.84
CA PHE A 134 6.97 5.49 15.59
C PHE A 134 6.85 6.87 16.22
N VAL A 135 6.40 7.86 15.45
CA VAL A 135 6.28 9.25 15.93
C VAL A 135 5.21 9.37 17.01
N ILE A 136 4.00 8.85 16.76
CA ILE A 136 2.88 8.98 17.70
C ILE A 136 3.00 8.00 18.86
N GLY A 137 3.50 6.78 18.62
CA GLY A 137 3.74 5.81 19.68
C GLY A 137 4.80 6.29 20.68
N ALA A 138 5.91 6.83 20.19
CA ALA A 138 6.93 7.43 21.05
C ALA A 138 6.39 8.65 21.82
N TRP A 139 5.58 9.49 21.16
CA TRP A 139 5.02 10.69 21.78
C TRP A 139 3.98 10.38 22.87
N ALA A 140 3.09 9.42 22.64
CA ALA A 140 2.09 9.01 23.63
C ALA A 140 2.71 8.30 24.84
N GLY A 141 3.85 7.62 24.65
CA GLY A 141 4.58 6.95 25.73
C GLY A 141 3.88 5.70 26.29
N GLN A 142 4.62 4.90 27.07
CA GLN A 142 4.08 3.63 27.60
C GLN A 142 2.95 3.83 28.60
N SER A 143 3.03 4.87 29.43
CA SER A 143 2.08 5.13 30.52
C SER A 143 0.67 5.48 30.04
N GLN A 144 0.50 5.89 28.78
CA GLN A 144 -0.81 6.27 28.22
C GLN A 144 -1.30 5.28 27.13
N GLY A 145 -0.71 4.09 27.03
CA GLY A 145 -1.11 3.12 26.02
C GLY A 145 -0.61 3.45 24.61
N GLY A 146 0.61 4.01 24.49
CA GLY A 146 1.20 4.46 23.23
C GLY A 146 1.25 3.41 22.11
N VAL A 147 1.21 2.10 22.44
CA VAL A 147 1.11 1.02 21.44
C VAL A 147 -0.20 1.13 20.67
N VAL A 148 -1.32 1.31 21.36
CA VAL A 148 -2.65 1.45 20.74
C VAL A 148 -2.75 2.78 20.00
N ALA A 149 -2.25 3.87 20.58
CA ALA A 149 -2.23 5.17 19.93
C ALA A 149 -1.40 5.15 18.63
N GLY A 150 -0.22 4.52 18.65
CA GLY A 150 0.64 4.37 17.48
C GLY A 150 0.02 3.48 16.38
N LEU A 151 -0.69 2.42 16.74
CA LEU A 151 -1.42 1.58 15.79
C LEU A 151 -2.63 2.29 15.18
N ALA A 152 -3.39 3.04 15.97
CA ALA A 152 -4.50 3.85 15.47
C ALA A 152 -4.01 4.96 14.53
N ALA A 153 -2.93 5.65 14.91
CA ALA A 153 -2.25 6.64 14.07
C ALA A 153 -1.70 6.03 12.77
N CYS A 154 -1.18 4.81 12.82
CA CYS A 154 -0.76 4.05 11.65
C CYS A 154 -1.90 3.86 10.67
N GLY A 155 -3.03 3.34 11.15
CA GLY A 155 -4.22 3.11 10.33
C GLY A 155 -4.72 4.40 9.71
N LEU A 156 -4.78 5.48 10.49
CA LEU A 156 -5.20 6.78 9.99
C LEU A 156 -4.29 7.30 8.88
N MET A 157 -2.97 7.36 9.11
CA MET A 157 -2.00 7.86 8.13
C MET A 157 -1.99 6.98 6.86
N MET A 158 -2.02 5.66 7.03
CA MET A 158 -2.01 4.73 5.92
C MET A 158 -3.22 4.92 5.00
N ASN A 159 -4.42 5.11 5.56
CA ASN A 159 -5.62 5.37 4.77
C ASN A 159 -5.57 6.71 4.02
N VAL A 160 -5.15 7.79 4.71
CA VAL A 160 -5.03 9.12 4.07
C VAL A 160 -4.10 9.07 2.85
N VAL A 161 -2.97 8.39 2.99
CA VAL A 161 -1.93 8.31 1.97
C VAL A 161 -2.25 7.30 0.86
N ALA A 162 -2.90 6.18 1.20
CA ALA A 162 -3.34 5.17 0.23
C ALA A 162 -4.45 5.71 -0.68
N ILE A 163 -5.52 6.27 -0.09
CA ILE A 163 -6.69 6.76 -0.83
C ILE A 163 -6.29 7.84 -1.85
N ALA A 164 -5.32 8.68 -1.53
CA ALA A 164 -4.82 9.69 -2.47
C ALA A 164 -4.10 9.10 -3.68
N SER A 165 -3.33 8.01 -3.49
CA SER A 165 -2.67 7.28 -4.57
C SER A 165 -3.69 6.53 -5.43
N ASP A 166 -4.63 5.84 -4.80
CA ASP A 166 -5.66 5.07 -5.49
C ASP A 166 -6.56 6.00 -6.33
N LEU A 167 -6.98 7.13 -5.75
CA LEU A 167 -7.76 8.14 -6.48
C LEU A 167 -6.98 8.76 -7.65
N MET A 168 -5.65 8.93 -7.51
CA MET A 168 -4.81 9.38 -8.63
C MET A 168 -4.81 8.35 -9.76
N GLN A 169 -4.74 7.05 -9.45
CA GLN A 169 -4.79 5.97 -10.44
C GLN A 169 -6.16 5.87 -11.11
N ASP A 170 -7.23 6.02 -10.32
CA ASP A 170 -8.59 6.09 -10.84
C ASP A 170 -8.74 7.27 -11.80
N PHE A 171 -8.33 8.47 -11.41
CA PHE A 171 -8.37 9.65 -12.28
C PHE A 171 -7.54 9.50 -13.54
N LYS A 172 -6.38 8.84 -13.48
CA LYS A 172 -5.59 8.51 -14.67
C LYS A 172 -6.36 7.58 -15.60
N THR A 173 -7.01 6.56 -15.05
CA THR A 173 -7.87 5.64 -15.81
C THR A 173 -9.06 6.38 -16.42
N GLY A 174 -9.68 7.29 -15.67
CA GLY A 174 -10.78 8.13 -16.16
C GLY A 174 -10.35 9.05 -17.29
N TYR A 175 -9.19 9.68 -17.15
CA TYR A 175 -8.58 10.51 -18.19
C TYR A 175 -8.35 9.72 -19.49
N LEU A 176 -7.87 8.47 -19.39
CA LEU A 176 -7.62 7.61 -20.55
C LEU A 176 -8.92 7.10 -21.19
N THR A 177 -9.93 6.81 -20.39
CA THR A 177 -11.24 6.28 -20.83
C THR A 177 -12.27 7.35 -21.17
N LEU A 178 -11.91 8.64 -21.06
CA LEU A 178 -12.82 9.78 -21.21
C LEU A 178 -14.00 9.75 -20.21
N ALA A 179 -13.84 9.08 -19.06
CA ALA A 179 -14.83 9.08 -18.00
C ALA A 179 -14.76 10.38 -17.19
N SER A 180 -15.91 10.81 -16.65
CA SER A 180 -15.99 12.01 -15.82
C SER A 180 -15.28 11.81 -14.47
N PRO A 181 -14.32 12.68 -14.09
CA PRO A 181 -13.65 12.61 -12.79
C PRO A 181 -14.62 12.70 -11.61
N LEU A 182 -15.70 13.47 -11.76
CA LEU A 182 -16.73 13.59 -10.73
C LEU A 182 -17.45 12.25 -10.51
N SER A 183 -17.78 11.52 -11.57
CA SER A 183 -18.40 10.20 -11.47
C SER A 183 -17.48 9.18 -10.81
N MET A 184 -16.17 9.26 -11.06
CA MET A 184 -15.18 8.40 -10.40
C MET A 184 -15.08 8.71 -8.90
N PHE A 185 -14.98 9.99 -8.54
CA PHE A 185 -14.97 10.41 -7.14
C PHE A 185 -16.25 9.98 -6.39
N MET A 186 -17.43 10.17 -7.01
CA MET A 186 -18.69 9.74 -6.40
C MET A 186 -18.78 8.22 -6.25
N SER A 187 -18.28 7.45 -7.22
CA SER A 187 -18.16 5.99 -7.11
C SER A 187 -17.25 5.59 -5.94
N GLN A 188 -16.13 6.27 -5.74
CA GLN A 188 -15.23 6.01 -4.62
C GLN A 188 -15.88 6.33 -3.27
N VAL A 189 -16.65 7.43 -3.18
CA VAL A 189 -17.40 7.79 -1.96
C VAL A 189 -18.44 6.71 -1.63
N ILE A 190 -19.21 6.26 -2.63
CA ILE A 190 -20.21 5.20 -2.45
C ILE A 190 -19.53 3.88 -2.04
N GLY A 191 -18.45 3.50 -2.74
CA GLY A 191 -17.67 2.30 -2.43
C GLY A 191 -17.08 2.33 -1.02
N THR A 192 -16.58 3.49 -0.59
CA THR A 192 -16.07 3.69 0.78
C THR A 192 -17.21 3.56 1.80
N ALA A 193 -18.36 4.18 1.56
CA ALA A 193 -19.52 4.07 2.45
C ALA A 193 -20.01 2.62 2.59
N MET A 194 -20.10 1.88 1.48
CA MET A 194 -20.41 0.46 1.49
C MET A 194 -19.34 -0.34 2.24
N GLY A 195 -18.06 -0.05 2.02
CA GLY A 195 -16.94 -0.68 2.72
C GLY A 195 -16.98 -0.47 4.24
N CYS A 196 -17.32 0.74 4.70
CA CYS A 196 -17.49 1.06 6.12
C CYS A 196 -18.60 0.22 6.79
N MET A 197 -19.59 -0.25 6.03
CA MET A 197 -20.65 -1.13 6.56
C MET A 197 -20.31 -2.61 6.41
N ILE A 198 -19.82 -3.01 5.23
CA ILE A 198 -19.59 -4.42 4.89
C ILE A 198 -18.38 -4.97 5.65
N ALA A 199 -17.27 -4.20 5.72
CA ALA A 199 -16.04 -4.70 6.32
C ALA A 199 -16.18 -5.06 7.82
N PRO A 200 -16.79 -4.21 8.68
CA PRO A 200 -17.04 -4.59 10.07
C PRO A 200 -18.01 -5.77 10.22
N CYS A 201 -19.04 -5.86 9.37
CA CYS A 201 -19.99 -6.98 9.39
C CYS A 201 -19.29 -8.31 9.06
N VAL A 202 -18.47 -8.34 8.00
CA VAL A 202 -17.69 -9.52 7.64
C VAL A 202 -16.69 -9.86 8.74
N PHE A 203 -15.97 -8.86 9.26
CA PHE A 203 -15.05 -9.07 10.37
C PHE A 203 -15.75 -9.67 11.59
N TRP A 204 -16.95 -9.19 11.94
CA TRP A 204 -17.74 -9.70 13.06
C TRP A 204 -18.18 -11.15 12.86
N ILE A 205 -18.56 -11.52 11.65
CA ILE A 205 -18.91 -12.90 11.29
C ILE A 205 -17.70 -13.82 11.51
N PHE A 206 -16.54 -13.47 10.96
CA PHE A 206 -15.31 -14.24 11.16
C PHE A 206 -14.95 -14.32 12.64
N TYR A 207 -14.94 -13.20 13.34
CA TYR A 207 -14.63 -13.11 14.77
C TYR A 207 -15.56 -13.99 15.63
N SER A 208 -16.83 -14.10 15.27
CA SER A 208 -17.80 -14.94 15.97
C SER A 208 -17.72 -16.42 15.56
N ALA A 209 -17.33 -16.71 14.31
CA ALA A 209 -17.24 -18.07 13.77
C ALA A 209 -16.02 -18.83 14.27
N PHE A 210 -14.88 -18.13 14.41
CA PHE A 210 -13.58 -18.75 14.69
C PHE A 210 -13.00 -18.18 15.99
N PRO A 211 -13.07 -18.92 17.12
CA PRO A 211 -12.64 -18.43 18.44
C PRO A 211 -11.12 -18.23 18.58
N ASP A 212 -10.33 -18.73 17.63
CA ASP A 212 -8.86 -18.68 17.66
C ASP A 212 -8.25 -17.74 16.61
N ILE A 213 -9.04 -16.86 15.98
CA ILE A 213 -8.52 -15.89 15.01
C ILE A 213 -7.33 -15.10 15.58
N GLY A 214 -6.26 -15.03 14.80
CA GLY A 214 -5.06 -14.26 15.14
C GLY A 214 -4.09 -14.96 16.10
N LYS A 215 -4.44 -16.14 16.64
CA LYS A 215 -3.50 -16.95 17.45
C LYS A 215 -2.55 -17.72 16.56
N HIS A 216 -1.30 -17.89 17.02
CA HIS A 216 -0.32 -18.73 16.34
C HIS A 216 -0.80 -20.19 16.31
N GLY A 217 -0.79 -20.79 15.12
CA GLY A 217 -1.24 -22.17 14.91
C GLY A 217 -2.76 -22.34 14.75
N SER A 218 -3.52 -21.24 14.71
CA SER A 218 -4.93 -21.27 14.28
C SER A 218 -5.05 -21.38 12.76
N GLU A 219 -6.25 -21.72 12.28
CA GLU A 219 -6.58 -21.76 10.84
C GLU A 219 -6.41 -20.38 10.18
N TYR A 220 -6.62 -19.30 10.94
CA TYR A 220 -6.50 -17.90 10.48
C TYR A 220 -5.48 -17.12 11.34
N PRO A 221 -4.17 -17.36 11.15
CA PRO A 221 -3.14 -16.60 11.85
C PRO A 221 -3.11 -15.16 11.31
N ALA A 222 -2.81 -14.19 12.18
CA ALA A 222 -2.68 -12.78 11.80
C ALA A 222 -1.21 -12.31 11.87
N PRO A 223 -0.32 -12.81 10.99
CA PRO A 223 1.12 -12.53 11.05
C PRO A 223 1.41 -11.04 10.94
N TYR A 224 0.68 -10.33 10.08
CA TYR A 224 0.80 -8.87 9.95
C TYR A 224 0.41 -8.13 11.23
N ALA A 225 -0.64 -8.55 11.94
CA ALA A 225 -1.05 -7.87 13.16
C ALA A 225 0.02 -7.97 14.25
N ILE A 226 0.66 -9.14 14.39
CA ILE A 226 1.78 -9.37 15.31
C ILE A 226 2.95 -8.46 14.97
N ILE A 227 3.24 -8.33 13.68
CA ILE A 227 4.32 -7.48 13.17
C ILE A 227 4.08 -6.00 13.51
N TYR A 228 2.89 -5.47 13.22
CA TYR A 228 2.55 -4.08 13.53
C TYR A 228 2.50 -3.83 15.04
N ARG A 229 2.01 -4.79 15.82
CA ARG A 229 2.06 -4.73 17.29
C ARG A 229 3.48 -4.63 17.80
N ASN A 230 4.38 -5.49 17.33
CA ASN A 230 5.79 -5.46 17.74
C ASN A 230 6.47 -4.15 17.31
N LEU A 231 6.11 -3.61 16.15
CA LEU A 231 6.59 -2.31 15.70
C LEU A 231 6.11 -1.17 16.60
N ALA A 232 4.86 -1.21 17.03
CA ALA A 232 4.29 -0.23 17.93
C ALA A 232 4.92 -0.32 19.33
N ILE A 233 5.14 -1.52 19.86
CA ILE A 233 5.90 -1.72 21.10
C ILE A 233 7.30 -1.12 20.98
N LEU A 234 8.00 -1.41 19.88
CA LEU A 234 9.32 -0.85 19.61
C LEU A 234 9.30 0.69 19.51
N GLY A 235 8.26 1.26 18.92
CA GLY A 235 8.11 2.72 18.84
C GLY A 235 7.94 3.39 20.19
N VAL A 236 7.37 2.69 21.17
CA VAL A 236 7.10 3.25 22.50
C VAL A 236 8.24 2.98 23.48
N GLU A 237 8.84 1.78 23.44
CA GLU A 237 9.97 1.39 24.30
C GLU A 237 11.32 1.92 23.80
N GLY A 238 11.38 2.28 22.52
CA GLY A 238 12.60 2.70 21.86
C GLY A 238 13.55 1.53 21.57
N PHE A 239 14.69 1.87 20.95
CA PHE A 239 15.66 0.89 20.47
C PHE A 239 16.43 0.14 21.58
N GLY A 240 16.22 0.51 22.85
CA GLY A 240 16.87 -0.10 24.01
C GLY A 240 16.35 -1.50 24.38
N SER A 241 15.13 -1.85 23.97
CA SER A 241 14.51 -3.17 24.22
C SER A 241 14.97 -4.27 23.25
N LEU A 242 15.79 -3.95 22.24
CA LEU A 242 16.24 -4.97 21.27
C LEU A 242 17.37 -5.85 21.84
N PRO A 243 17.41 -7.16 21.48
CA PRO A 243 18.51 -8.05 21.84
C PRO A 243 19.89 -7.51 21.45
N LYS A 244 20.92 -7.85 22.24
CA LYS A 244 22.32 -7.48 21.94
C LYS A 244 22.68 -7.91 20.50
N HIS A 245 23.34 -7.02 19.75
CA HIS A 245 23.66 -7.13 18.32
C HIS A 245 22.51 -7.02 17.30
N CYS A 246 21.24 -7.00 17.73
CA CYS A 246 20.11 -6.85 16.80
C CYS A 246 20.14 -5.50 16.08
N LEU A 247 20.50 -4.41 16.77
CA LEU A 247 20.69 -3.10 16.15
C LEU A 247 21.81 -3.09 15.11
N SER A 248 22.93 -3.76 15.38
CA SER A 248 24.04 -3.87 14.41
C SER A 248 23.62 -4.60 13.14
N LEU A 249 22.83 -5.67 13.28
CA LEU A 249 22.22 -6.38 12.15
C LEU A 249 21.17 -5.52 11.43
N CYS A 250 20.36 -4.76 12.16
CA CYS A 250 19.41 -3.82 11.57
C CYS A 250 20.12 -2.72 10.76
N TYR A 251 21.18 -2.10 11.29
CA TYR A 251 21.98 -1.13 10.54
C TYR A 251 22.65 -1.75 9.32
N GLY A 252 23.18 -2.98 9.44
CA GLY A 252 23.77 -3.70 8.31
C GLY A 252 22.76 -4.00 7.21
N LEU A 253 21.59 -4.54 7.55
CA LEU A 253 20.52 -4.85 6.59
C LEU A 253 19.86 -3.59 6.01
N PHE A 254 19.76 -2.53 6.80
CA PHE A 254 19.29 -1.22 6.35
C PHE A 254 20.27 -0.61 5.33
N ALA A 255 21.56 -0.57 5.67
CA ALA A 255 22.60 -0.12 4.76
C ALA A 255 22.66 -0.98 3.49
N ALA A 256 22.55 -2.30 3.61
CA ALA A 256 22.48 -3.21 2.47
C ALA A 256 21.27 -2.91 1.57
N SER A 257 20.08 -2.66 2.14
CA SER A 257 18.90 -2.32 1.34
C SER A 257 19.05 -1.00 0.59
N ILE A 258 19.67 0.01 1.20
CA ILE A 258 19.98 1.29 0.55
C ILE A 258 21.00 1.07 -0.56
N LEU A 259 22.09 0.34 -0.29
CA LEU A 259 23.13 0.03 -1.27
C LEU A 259 22.59 -0.75 -2.47
N ILE A 260 21.71 -1.73 -2.25
CA ILE A 260 21.08 -2.50 -3.33
C ILE A 260 20.20 -1.58 -4.19
N ASN A 261 19.42 -0.69 -3.58
CA ASN A 261 18.59 0.25 -4.32
C ASN A 261 19.42 1.31 -5.09
N VAL A 262 20.48 1.84 -4.49
CA VAL A 262 21.43 2.74 -5.17
C VAL A 262 22.12 2.03 -6.32
N ALA A 263 22.59 0.80 -6.11
CA ALA A 263 23.19 -0.01 -7.17
C ALA A 263 22.19 -0.26 -8.30
N ARG A 264 20.94 -0.55 -7.98
CA ARG A 264 19.88 -0.73 -8.99
C ARG A 264 19.62 0.52 -9.82
N ASP A 265 19.62 1.69 -9.19
CA ASP A 265 19.35 2.97 -9.87
C ASP A 265 20.55 3.51 -10.67
N THR A 266 21.78 3.18 -10.26
CA THR A 266 23.02 3.65 -10.94
C THR A 266 23.48 2.74 -12.06
N VAL A 267 23.12 1.45 -12.00
CA VAL A 267 23.54 0.45 -12.97
C VAL A 267 22.64 0.49 -14.23
N PRO A 268 23.21 0.38 -15.44
CA PRO A 268 22.44 0.40 -16.69
C PRO A 268 21.34 -0.68 -16.72
N LYS A 269 20.18 -0.37 -17.33
CA LYS A 269 18.95 -1.17 -17.33
C LYS A 269 19.13 -2.68 -17.62
N LYS A 270 20.17 -3.05 -18.40
CA LYS A 270 20.51 -4.45 -18.71
C LYS A 270 20.94 -5.26 -17.48
N TRP A 271 21.65 -4.63 -16.55
CA TRP A 271 22.17 -5.25 -15.32
C TRP A 271 21.26 -5.00 -14.11
N ALA A 272 20.51 -3.90 -14.11
CA ALA A 272 19.50 -3.59 -13.09
C ALA A 272 18.39 -4.66 -12.98
N LYS A 273 18.13 -5.42 -14.05
CA LYS A 273 17.16 -6.54 -14.06
C LYS A 273 17.60 -7.72 -13.17
N PHE A 274 18.89 -7.87 -12.90
CA PHE A 274 19.43 -8.97 -12.08
C PHE A 274 19.61 -8.59 -10.60
N ILE A 275 19.42 -7.31 -10.26
CA ILE A 275 19.56 -6.83 -8.89
C ILE A 275 18.26 -7.13 -8.14
N PRO A 276 18.31 -7.88 -7.03
CA PRO A 276 17.11 -8.26 -6.30
C PRO A 276 16.46 -7.05 -5.64
N ILE A 277 15.14 -7.08 -5.53
CA ILE A 277 14.35 -6.02 -4.89
C ILE A 277 14.30 -6.30 -3.39
N PRO A 278 14.85 -5.41 -2.52
CA PRO A 278 14.89 -5.65 -1.07
C PRO A 278 13.49 -5.91 -0.47
N MET A 279 12.46 -5.22 -0.97
CA MET A 279 11.07 -5.47 -0.58
C MET A 279 10.60 -6.88 -0.93
N ALA A 280 10.83 -7.34 -2.15
CA ALA A 280 10.45 -8.69 -2.60
C ALA A 280 11.16 -9.77 -1.79
N MET A 281 12.43 -9.56 -1.45
CA MET A 281 13.18 -10.46 -0.58
C MET A 281 12.61 -10.52 0.84
N ALA A 282 12.01 -9.43 1.34
CA ALA A 282 11.44 -9.40 2.68
C ALA A 282 10.10 -10.16 2.80
N ILE A 283 9.33 -10.26 1.70
CA ILE A 283 8.00 -10.92 1.63
C ILE A 283 7.93 -12.31 2.27
N PRO A 284 8.76 -13.30 1.85
CA PRO A 284 8.74 -14.64 2.41
C PRO A 284 8.92 -14.67 3.93
N PHE A 285 9.74 -13.77 4.46
CA PHE A 285 10.06 -13.74 5.89
C PHE A 285 8.89 -13.25 6.75
N TYR A 286 7.85 -12.65 6.16
CA TYR A 286 6.74 -12.09 6.94
C TYR A 286 5.36 -12.70 6.66
N ILE A 287 5.04 -13.16 5.44
CA ILE A 287 3.75 -13.85 5.15
C ILE A 287 3.90 -15.37 5.16
N GLY A 288 5.12 -15.88 5.10
CA GLY A 288 5.41 -17.31 4.96
C GLY A 288 5.81 -17.68 3.54
N THR A 289 6.45 -18.85 3.42
CA THR A 289 7.07 -19.31 2.17
C THR A 289 6.05 -19.72 1.11
N SER A 290 4.83 -20.09 1.49
CA SER A 290 3.77 -20.52 0.56
C SER A 290 3.45 -19.43 -0.46
N TYR A 291 3.30 -18.18 -0.02
CA TYR A 291 3.06 -17.04 -0.91
C TYR A 291 4.17 -16.83 -1.95
N VAL A 292 5.42 -17.18 -1.61
CA VAL A 292 6.53 -17.08 -2.57
C VAL A 292 6.48 -18.20 -3.60
N ILE A 293 6.03 -19.39 -3.21
CA ILE A 293 5.80 -20.48 -4.17
C ILE A 293 4.72 -20.06 -5.16
N ASP A 294 3.62 -19.48 -4.69
CA ASP A 294 2.54 -19.00 -5.55
C ASP A 294 3.00 -17.88 -6.49
N MET A 295 3.78 -16.92 -5.99
CA MET A 295 4.40 -15.87 -6.83
C MET A 295 5.36 -16.45 -7.87
N CYS A 296 6.17 -17.45 -7.51
CA CYS A 296 7.08 -18.12 -8.43
C CYS A 296 6.31 -18.87 -9.53
N VAL A 297 5.25 -19.59 -9.16
CA VAL A 297 4.38 -20.30 -10.10
C VAL A 297 3.68 -19.32 -11.04
N GLY A 298 3.09 -18.25 -10.50
CA GLY A 298 2.47 -17.19 -11.29
C GLY A 298 3.45 -16.53 -12.26
N SER A 299 4.67 -16.23 -11.80
CA SER A 299 5.74 -15.68 -12.64
C SER A 299 6.21 -16.65 -13.73
N LEU A 300 6.25 -17.95 -13.44
CA LEU A 300 6.59 -18.98 -14.42
C LEU A 300 5.51 -19.10 -15.50
N ILE A 301 4.23 -19.06 -15.11
CA ILE A 301 3.10 -19.05 -16.05
C ILE A 301 3.19 -17.84 -16.97
N LEU A 302 3.43 -16.65 -16.41
CA LEU A 302 3.61 -15.42 -17.20
C LEU A 302 4.82 -15.53 -18.14
N PHE A 303 5.95 -16.05 -17.66
CA PHE A 303 7.14 -16.25 -18.48
C PHE A 303 6.92 -17.22 -19.66
N ILE A 304 6.16 -18.29 -19.44
CA ILE A 304 5.78 -19.22 -20.52
C ILE A 304 4.84 -18.54 -21.52
N ALA A 305 3.88 -17.74 -21.04
CA ALA A 305 2.97 -16.98 -21.88
C ALA A 305 3.71 -15.93 -22.72
N GLU A 306 4.64 -15.18 -22.13
CA GLU A 306 5.51 -14.22 -22.81
C GLU A 306 6.36 -14.89 -23.90
N ARG A 307 6.86 -16.11 -23.65
CA ARG A 307 7.61 -16.87 -24.66
C ARG A 307 6.76 -17.31 -25.85
N ARG A 308 5.45 -17.51 -25.66
CA ARG A 308 4.54 -17.86 -26.75
C ARG A 308 4.08 -16.64 -27.53
N ASN A 309 3.63 -15.60 -26.82
CA ASN A 309 3.16 -14.37 -27.44
C ASN A 309 3.30 -13.18 -26.47
N LYS A 310 4.33 -12.35 -26.67
CA LYS A 310 4.62 -11.20 -25.80
C LYS A 310 3.50 -10.18 -25.76
N GLU A 311 2.93 -9.85 -26.92
CA GLU A 311 1.92 -8.81 -27.02
C GLU A 311 0.62 -9.20 -26.29
N GLN A 312 0.24 -10.47 -26.37
CA GLN A 312 -0.90 -11.01 -25.64
C GLN A 312 -0.61 -11.13 -24.13
N ALA A 313 0.60 -11.57 -23.76
CA ALA A 313 0.97 -11.71 -22.36
C ALA A 313 1.03 -10.36 -21.62
N ASP A 314 1.58 -9.32 -22.27
CA ASP A 314 1.65 -7.97 -21.70
C ASP A 314 0.25 -7.35 -21.55
N GLY A 315 -0.67 -7.62 -22.49
CA GLY A 315 -2.04 -7.12 -22.43
C GLY A 315 -2.95 -7.85 -21.44
N PHE A 316 -2.91 -9.19 -21.39
CA PHE A 316 -3.82 -10.00 -20.57
C PHE A 316 -3.22 -10.47 -19.24
N GLY A 317 -1.90 -10.40 -19.06
CA GLY A 317 -1.21 -10.84 -17.85
C GLY A 317 -1.78 -10.23 -16.57
N PRO A 318 -1.92 -8.89 -16.48
CA PRO A 318 -2.54 -8.23 -15.33
C PRO A 318 -3.98 -8.69 -15.10
N ALA A 319 -4.79 -8.84 -16.15
CA ALA A 319 -6.19 -9.25 -16.05
C ALA A 319 -6.33 -10.69 -15.50
N VAL A 320 -5.48 -11.62 -15.96
CA VAL A 320 -5.46 -13.00 -15.46
C VAL A 320 -4.98 -13.04 -14.01
N ALA A 321 -3.93 -12.30 -13.67
CA ALA A 321 -3.42 -12.22 -12.31
C ALA A 321 -4.48 -11.69 -11.33
N CYS A 322 -5.16 -10.59 -11.68
CA CYS A 322 -6.28 -10.08 -10.90
C CYS A 322 -7.39 -11.13 -10.76
N GLY A 323 -7.77 -11.81 -11.84
CA GLY A 323 -8.80 -12.86 -11.82
C GLY A 323 -8.47 -14.02 -10.87
N LEU A 324 -7.20 -14.46 -10.83
CA LEU A 324 -6.76 -15.51 -9.91
C LEU A 324 -6.81 -15.05 -8.45
N ILE A 325 -6.38 -13.82 -8.15
CA ILE A 325 -6.43 -13.23 -6.81
C ILE A 325 -7.89 -13.08 -6.33
N TYR A 326 -8.77 -12.53 -7.17
CA TYR A 326 -10.19 -12.42 -6.85
C TYR A 326 -10.86 -13.79 -6.71
N GLY A 327 -10.47 -14.76 -7.54
CA GLY A 327 -10.97 -16.13 -7.47
C GLY A 327 -10.67 -16.82 -6.14
N GLU A 328 -9.45 -16.65 -5.61
CA GLU A 328 -9.10 -17.13 -4.28
C GLU A 328 -9.98 -16.46 -3.20
N GLY A 329 -10.13 -15.13 -3.27
CA GLY A 329 -10.99 -14.36 -2.38
C GLY A 329 -12.45 -14.82 -2.36
N MET A 330 -13.00 -15.14 -3.54
CA MET A 330 -14.37 -15.65 -3.68
C MET A 330 -14.58 -17.01 -3.01
N TRP A 331 -13.54 -17.85 -2.88
CA TRP A 331 -13.66 -19.18 -2.28
C TRP A 331 -13.76 -19.13 -0.74
N TYR A 332 -13.19 -18.12 -0.10
CA TYR A 332 -13.26 -17.97 1.36
C TYR A 332 -14.68 -17.73 1.89
N LEU A 333 -15.55 -17.08 1.11
CA LEU A 333 -16.91 -16.77 1.55
C LEU A 333 -17.80 -18.03 1.67
N PRO A 334 -17.89 -18.92 0.65
CA PRO A 334 -18.52 -20.23 0.80
C PRO A 334 -17.89 -21.08 1.90
N MET A 335 -16.56 -21.12 2.02
CA MET A 335 -15.89 -21.86 3.09
C MET A 335 -16.31 -21.37 4.48
N SER A 336 -16.41 -20.05 4.66
CA SER A 336 -16.84 -19.46 5.93
C SER A 336 -18.29 -19.79 6.25
N ILE A 337 -19.18 -19.81 5.24
CA ILE A 337 -20.58 -20.23 5.41
C ILE A 337 -20.66 -21.72 5.79
N LEU A 338 -19.85 -22.58 5.16
CA LEU A 338 -19.77 -24.01 5.50
C LEU A 338 -19.23 -24.24 6.92
N ALA A 339 -18.20 -23.49 7.31
CA ALA A 339 -17.64 -23.51 8.66
C ALA A 339 -18.68 -23.06 9.71
N LEU A 340 -19.44 -21.99 9.44
CA LEU A 340 -20.56 -21.53 10.27
C LEU A 340 -21.68 -22.57 10.38
N ALA A 341 -21.96 -23.30 9.30
CA ALA A 341 -22.93 -24.38 9.28
C ALA A 341 -22.44 -25.67 10.01
N LYS A 342 -21.21 -25.66 10.55
CA LYS A 342 -20.53 -26.83 11.16
C LYS A 342 -20.47 -28.05 10.24
N VAL A 343 -20.58 -27.83 8.93
CA VAL A 343 -20.41 -28.88 7.93
C VAL A 343 -18.91 -29.07 7.78
N ARG A 344 -18.38 -30.21 8.24
CA ARG A 344 -16.97 -30.55 8.03
C ARG A 344 -16.69 -30.50 6.53
N PRO A 345 -15.67 -29.76 6.06
CA PRO A 345 -15.25 -29.85 4.67
C PRO A 345 -14.89 -31.33 4.37
N PRO A 346 -15.21 -31.85 3.18
CA PRO A 346 -14.71 -33.17 2.80
C PRO A 346 -13.18 -33.14 2.89
N ASP A 347 -12.60 -34.09 3.62
CA ASP A 347 -11.18 -34.13 3.95
C ASP A 347 -10.29 -34.33 2.70
N TRP A 348 -10.08 -33.30 1.88
CA TRP A 348 -9.01 -33.31 0.87
C TRP A 348 -7.63 -33.05 1.50
N HIS A 349 -7.58 -32.51 2.71
CA HIS A 349 -6.35 -32.38 3.50
C HIS A 349 -5.87 -33.70 4.12
N ALA A 350 -6.75 -34.69 4.33
CA ALA A 350 -6.35 -36.02 4.82
C ALA A 350 -5.43 -36.76 3.84
N VAL A 351 -5.47 -36.43 2.55
CA VAL A 351 -4.56 -36.99 1.53
C VAL A 351 -3.12 -36.48 1.71
N PHE A 352 -2.92 -35.29 2.32
CA PHE A 352 -1.60 -34.71 2.55
C PHE A 352 -1.05 -34.96 3.96
N ASP A 353 -1.92 -35.18 4.95
CA ASP A 353 -1.51 -35.50 6.33
C ASP A 353 -0.97 -36.92 6.52
N GLU A 354 -1.30 -37.85 5.61
CA GLU A 354 -0.79 -39.22 5.69
C GLU A 354 0.74 -39.31 5.51
N LYS A 355 1.36 -38.28 4.90
CA LYS A 355 2.83 -38.18 4.81
C LYS A 355 3.51 -37.72 6.09
N TYR A 356 2.80 -37.14 7.06
CA TYR A 356 3.38 -36.75 8.36
C TYR A 356 3.24 -37.81 9.46
N LYS A 357 2.46 -38.87 9.24
CA LYS A 357 2.35 -40.00 10.20
C LYS A 357 3.45 -41.07 10.03
N CYS A 358 4.24 -41.04 8.96
CA CYS A 358 5.27 -42.05 8.68
C CYS A 358 6.68 -41.75 9.24
N ASN A 359 6.84 -40.81 10.19
CA ASN A 359 8.20 -40.51 10.72
C ASN A 359 8.34 -40.42 12.24
N ASN A 360 7.37 -40.95 13.00
CA ASN A 360 7.57 -41.28 14.42
C ASN A 360 7.26 -42.77 14.62
N GLY A 361 8.23 -43.60 14.23
CA GLY A 361 8.34 -44.99 14.69
C GLY A 361 9.31 -45.07 15.85
#